data_AF-A0A2D5K6Q8-F1
#
_entry.id   AF-A0A2D5K6Q8-F1
#
_cell.length_a   1.000
_cell.length_b   1.000
_cell.length_c   1.000
_cell.angle_alpha   90.00
_cell.angle_beta   90.00
_cell.angle_gamma   90.00
#
_symmetry.space_group_name_H-M   'P 1'
#
loop_
_entity.id
_entity.type
_entity.pdbx_description
1 polymer ?
#
loop_
_entity_poly.entity_id
_entity_poly.type
_entity_poly.pdbx_seq_one_letter_code
_entity_poly.pdbx_strand_id
1 'polypeptide(L)'
;MKYIVSLLLVGFLLTSFSFYDFSKESQNFVYTCSNPNLKCFYKIPCSEFFRDCNQNKGKVMKVTLERAKALGKEECSCSRE
;
A
#
# COMPACT_ATOMS: atom_id res chain seq x y z
N MET A 1 -17.81 53.60 23.22
CA MET A 1 -18.00 52.13 23.27
C MET A 1 -18.87 51.72 22.08
N LYS A 2 -18.35 51.02 21.06
CA LYS A 2 -19.18 50.22 20.11
C LYS A 2 -18.43 49.42 19.03
N TYR A 3 -17.12 49.62 18.84
CA TYR A 3 -16.41 48.95 17.73
C TYR A 3 -15.29 47.99 18.14
N ILE A 4 -14.97 47.90 19.44
CA ILE A 4 -13.86 47.05 19.92
C ILE A 4 -14.28 45.58 20.11
N VAL A 5 -15.59 45.29 20.10
CA VAL A 5 -16.12 43.92 20.32
C VAL A 5 -16.15 43.11 19.01
N SER A 6 -16.05 43.76 17.85
CA SER A 6 -16.23 43.08 16.57
C SER A 6 -14.96 42.43 15.99
N LEU A 7 -13.79 42.64 16.60
CA LEU A 7 -12.52 42.11 16.08
C LEU A 7 -12.12 40.74 16.66
N LEU A 8 -12.83 40.24 17.68
CA LEU A 8 -12.52 38.97 18.35
C LEU A 8 -13.22 37.75 17.73
N LEU A 9 -14.14 37.95 16.78
CA LEU A 9 -14.91 36.86 16.16
C LEU A 9 -14.28 36.26 14.89
N VAL A 10 -13.19 36.84 14.38
CA VAL A 10 -12.52 36.37 13.13
C VAL A 10 -11.30 35.48 13.42
N GLY A 11 -10.95 35.27 14.70
CA GLY A 11 -9.71 34.59 15.09
C GLY A 11 -9.80 33.08 15.36
N PHE A 12 -10.94 32.43 15.18
CA PHE A 12 -11.16 31.07 15.72
C PHE A 12 -11.60 30.03 14.67
N LEU A 13 -10.98 30.02 13.48
CA LEU A 13 -11.24 29.00 12.46
C LEU A 13 -9.99 28.31 11.91
N LEU A 14 -8.81 28.47 12.54
CA LEU A 14 -7.55 27.94 12.01
C LEU A 14 -6.81 27.02 12.99
N THR A 15 -7.49 26.10 13.66
CA THR A 15 -6.78 25.02 14.36
C THR A 15 -7.60 23.74 14.31
N SER A 16 -7.33 22.89 13.31
CA SER A 16 -7.33 21.41 13.40
C SER A 16 -7.17 20.78 12.02
N PHE A 17 -6.21 21.23 11.21
CA PHE A 17 -5.64 20.31 10.23
C PHE A 17 -4.69 19.41 11.02
N SER A 18 -5.24 18.32 11.57
CA SER A 18 -4.43 17.17 11.93
C SER A 18 -3.77 16.73 10.64
N PHE A 19 -2.53 17.14 10.42
CA PHE A 19 -1.64 16.45 9.51
C PHE A 19 -1.56 15.03 10.06
N TYR A 20 -2.37 14.14 9.48
CA TYR A 20 -2.13 12.72 9.53
C TYR A 20 -0.77 12.59 8.86
N ASP A 21 0.29 12.60 9.67
CA ASP A 21 1.53 11.94 9.30
C ASP A 21 1.11 10.49 9.08
N PHE A 22 0.68 10.20 7.84
CA PHE A 22 0.83 8.88 7.27
C PHE A 22 2.34 8.73 7.19
N SER A 23 2.93 8.40 8.35
CA SER A 23 4.26 7.91 8.47
C SER A 23 4.43 7.01 7.27
N LYS A 24 5.43 7.32 6.46
CA LYS A 24 6.00 6.37 5.52
C LYS A 24 6.55 5.20 6.36
N GLU A 25 5.66 4.47 7.02
CA GLU A 25 5.86 3.07 7.31
C GLU A 25 6.31 2.52 5.97
N SER A 26 7.56 2.07 5.93
CA SER A 26 8.18 1.54 4.74
C SER A 26 7.27 0.43 4.22
N GLN A 27 6.34 0.78 3.33
CA GLN A 27 5.36 -0.17 2.84
C GLN A 27 6.18 -1.18 2.07
N ASN A 28 6.34 -2.36 2.67
CA ASN A 28 7.08 -3.44 2.08
C ASN A 28 6.24 -3.93 0.90
N PHE A 29 6.54 -3.38 -0.27
CA PHE A 29 5.89 -3.79 -1.51
C PHE A 29 6.41 -5.17 -1.92
N VAL A 30 5.48 -6.03 -2.29
CA VAL A 30 5.73 -7.39 -2.77
C VAL A 30 5.03 -7.60 -4.11
N TYR A 31 5.45 -8.62 -4.82
CA TYR A 31 4.88 -9.01 -6.11
C TYR A 31 3.95 -10.21 -5.93
N THR A 32 2.72 -10.10 -6.42
CA THR A 32 1.70 -11.15 -6.40
C THR A 32 1.13 -11.38 -7.79
N CYS A 33 0.46 -12.52 -8.00
CA CYS A 33 -0.23 -12.81 -9.25
C CYS A 33 -1.75 -12.66 -9.05
N SER A 34 -2.43 -12.04 -10.03
CA SER A 34 -3.89 -11.88 -10.00
C SER A 34 -4.64 -13.21 -10.14
N ASN A 35 -3.99 -14.29 -10.60
CA ASN A 35 -4.60 -15.61 -10.65
C ASN A 35 -4.80 -16.14 -9.21
N PRO A 36 -6.03 -16.54 -8.82
CA PRO A 36 -6.32 -17.05 -7.48
C PRO A 36 -5.62 -18.37 -7.15
N ASN A 37 -5.29 -19.20 -8.15
CA ASN A 37 -4.61 -20.48 -7.98
C ASN A 37 -3.14 -20.31 -7.54
N LEU A 38 -2.52 -19.17 -7.84
CA LEU A 38 -1.13 -18.89 -7.48
C LEU A 38 -1.06 -18.20 -6.12
N LYS A 39 -0.85 -18.97 -5.05
CA LYS A 39 -0.88 -18.49 -3.67
C LYS A 39 0.42 -17.82 -3.18
N CYS A 40 1.43 -17.63 -4.03
CA CYS A 40 2.69 -17.02 -3.63
C CYS A 40 2.70 -15.48 -3.75
N PHE A 41 3.45 -14.83 -2.85
CA PHE A 41 4.00 -13.50 -3.04
C PHE A 41 5.53 -13.53 -2.94
N TYR A 42 6.20 -12.60 -3.63
CA TYR A 42 7.66 -12.50 -3.69
C TYR A 42 8.13 -11.11 -3.28
N LYS A 43 9.16 -11.02 -2.44
CA LYS A 43 9.78 -9.73 -2.05
C LYS A 43 10.62 -9.11 -3.16
N ILE A 44 11.18 -9.94 -4.04
CA ILE A 44 12.01 -9.53 -5.17
C ILE A 44 11.37 -9.98 -6.50
N PRO A 45 11.61 -9.27 -7.61
CA PRO A 45 11.23 -9.73 -8.94
C PRO A 45 11.88 -11.07 -9.26
N CYS A 46 11.16 -11.93 -9.97
CA CYS A 46 11.59 -13.29 -10.24
C CYS A 46 11.05 -13.77 -11.58
N SER A 47 11.95 -14.13 -12.48
CA SER A 47 11.61 -14.50 -13.86
C SER A 47 10.65 -15.69 -13.93
N GLU A 48 10.90 -16.73 -13.14
CA GLU A 48 10.05 -17.92 -13.06
C GLU A 48 8.62 -17.56 -12.64
N PHE A 49 8.48 -16.83 -11.53
CA PHE A 49 7.18 -16.37 -11.06
C PHE A 49 6.43 -15.52 -12.11
N PHE A 50 7.14 -14.64 -12.82
CA PHE A 50 6.54 -13.79 -13.85
C PHE A 50 6.06 -14.64 -15.04
N ARG A 51 6.87 -15.61 -15.47
CA ARG A 51 6.52 -16.57 -16.52
C ARG A 51 5.29 -17.38 -16.11
N ASP A 52 5.30 -17.94 -14.91
CA ASP A 52 4.24 -18.80 -14.41
C ASP A 52 2.92 -18.04 -14.24
N CYS A 53 2.98 -16.80 -13.72
CA CYS A 53 1.83 -15.93 -13.62
C CYS A 53 1.20 -15.66 -15.00
N ASN A 54 2.02 -15.34 -16.00
CA ASN A 54 1.56 -15.10 -17.36
C ASN A 54 0.99 -16.36 -18.03
N GLN A 55 1.66 -17.51 -17.87
CA GLN A 55 1.19 -18.80 -18.41
C GLN A 55 -0.16 -19.22 -17.80
N ASN A 56 -0.39 -18.89 -16.54
CA ASN A 56 -1.66 -19.11 -15.86
C ASN A 56 -2.69 -18.00 -16.14
N LYS A 57 -2.55 -17.18 -17.19
CA LYS A 57 -3.47 -16.09 -17.53
C LYS A 57 -3.68 -15.07 -16.39
N GLY A 58 -2.69 -14.94 -15.51
CA GLY A 58 -2.65 -13.94 -14.46
C GLY A 58 -1.85 -12.71 -14.87
N LYS A 59 -1.96 -11.65 -14.07
CA LYS A 59 -1.17 -10.42 -14.18
C LYS A 59 -0.35 -10.25 -12.90
N VAL A 60 0.93 -9.94 -13.06
CA VAL A 60 1.78 -9.58 -11.93
C VAL A 60 1.36 -8.22 -11.38
N MET A 61 1.15 -8.15 -10.07
CA MET A 61 0.71 -6.96 -9.36
C MET A 61 1.72 -6.64 -8.26
N LYS A 62 2.09 -5.36 -8.13
CA LYS A 62 2.87 -4.87 -6.99
C LYS A 62 1.88 -4.36 -5.93
N VAL A 63 1.86 -5.00 -4.77
CA VAL A 63 0.93 -4.68 -3.67
C VAL A 63 1.70 -4.56 -2.36
N THR A 64 1.07 -4.02 -1.31
CA THR A 64 1.66 -4.04 0.03
C THR A 64 1.69 -5.47 0.58
N LEU A 65 2.65 -5.77 1.46
CA LEU A 65 2.72 -7.06 2.15
C LEU A 65 1.42 -7.40 2.89
N GLU A 66 0.80 -6.42 3.54
CA GLU A 66 -0.50 -6.60 4.19
C GLU A 66 -1.58 -7.02 3.21
N ARG A 67 -1.63 -6.38 2.03
CA ARG A 67 -2.60 -6.74 0.99
C ARG A 67 -2.37 -8.15 0.47
N ALA A 68 -1.10 -8.56 0.30
CA ALA A 68 -0.76 -9.92 -0.11
C ALA A 68 -1.22 -10.95 0.94
N LYS A 69 -0.98 -10.70 2.23
CA LYS A 69 -1.46 -11.55 3.33
C LYS A 69 -3.00 -11.61 3.39
N ALA A 70 -3.68 -10.48 3.23
CA ALA A 70 -5.14 -10.41 3.18
C ALA A 70 -5.75 -11.16 1.97
N LEU A 71 -4.97 -11.39 0.91
CA LEU A 71 -5.34 -12.23 -0.23
C LEU A 71 -5.08 -13.73 0.01
N GLY A 72 -4.63 -14.11 1.22
CA GLY A 72 -4.23 -15.49 1.53
C GLY A 72 -3.00 -15.93 0.75
N LYS A 73 -2.12 -14.98 0.38
CA LYS A 73 -0.85 -15.30 -0.27
C LYS A 73 0.24 -15.54 0.78
N GLU A 74 1.14 -16.47 0.49
CA GLU A 74 2.27 -16.87 1.34
C GLU A 74 3.61 -16.46 0.72
N GLU A 75 4.63 -16.26 1.55
CA GLU A 75 5.95 -15.86 1.06
C GLU A 75 6.63 -17.04 0.37
N CYS A 76 7.04 -16.84 -0.87
CA CYS A 76 7.81 -17.83 -1.62
C CYS A 76 9.20 -17.25 -1.95
N SER A 77 10.22 -18.09 -1.91
CA SER A 77 11.57 -17.74 -2.35
C SER A 77 11.76 -18.18 -3.79
N CYS A 78 12.40 -17.33 -4.60
CA CYS A 78 12.87 -17.80 -5.90
C CYS A 78 14.12 -18.62 -5.70
N SER A 79 14.12 -19.82 -6.29
CA SER A 79 15.33 -20.60 -6.45
C SER A 79 16.29 -19.79 -7.30
N ARG A 80 17.47 -19.49 -6.75
CA ARG A 80 18.57 -18.98 -7.54
C ARG A 80 19.11 -20.17 -8.32
N GLU A 81 18.64 -20.35 -9.56
CA GLU A 81 19.37 -21.16 -10.54
C GLU A 81 20.69 -20.47 -10.90
#